data_AF-A0A0Q7BRS3-F1
#
_entry.id   AF-A0A0Q7BRS3-F1
#
_cell.length_a   1.000
_cell.length_b   1.000
_cell.length_c   1.000
_cell.angle_alpha   90.00
_cell.angle_beta   90.00
_cell.angle_gamma   90.00
#
_symmetry.space_group_name_H-M   'P 1'
#
loop_
_entity.id
_entity.type
_entity.pdbx_description
1 polymer ?
#
loop_
_entity_poly.entity_id
_entity_poly.type
_entity_poly.pdbx_seq_one_letter_code
_entity_poly.pdbx_strand_id
1 'polypeptide(L)'
;MHELPTWAAYVDAEALTAATGWRLRSVGLCKNDVCVPLFGREVTSPEDAGLIDLDAWAAALDQLIVHDDDHEVVALVPSAGWRRTVAASGKAPPLDLADVDGRPVSFDDLSGSKRVLVAWASWCGCRHELGGWQHLQDELADAGLRVFSVALDADPEDSRPWIEAAAPSYPVAVDTAHLTAERYGITNVPSVVWIDEDDRIVKPPTIAPGDDGFVEFTQIPADQHHDLLRAWVRDGVLPDGAGAEVAERTDDEQRALAHRRIALHHRRAGRTEPAKQQLALAGELAPWDWTVRRGGIAMTGGDPFLGEEFISFWEEWNASGRPGYRPTT
;
A
#
# COMPACT_ATOMS: atom_id res chain seq x y z
N MET A 1 8.89 -4.79 15.03
CA MET A 1 9.51 -3.47 15.24
C MET A 1 10.45 -3.65 16.41
N HIS A 2 11.76 -3.52 16.18
CA HIS A 2 12.82 -3.74 17.16
C HIS A 2 13.62 -2.44 17.25
N GLU A 3 13.89 -1.95 18.46
CA GLU A 3 14.77 -0.80 18.71
C GLU A 3 16.23 -1.28 18.64
N LEU A 4 17.09 -0.56 17.91
CA LEU A 4 18.51 -0.92 17.69
C LEU A 4 19.38 0.31 18.02
N PRO A 5 20.39 0.21 18.92
CA PRO A 5 21.22 1.35 19.29
C PRO A 5 22.24 1.67 18.18
N THR A 6 22.52 2.96 17.89
CA THR A 6 23.46 3.33 16.81
C THR A 6 24.59 4.28 17.22
N TRP A 7 25.78 3.97 16.73
CA TRP A 7 26.77 4.95 16.27
C TRP A 7 27.29 4.42 14.92
N ALA A 8 26.96 5.14 13.84
CA ALA A 8 26.83 4.59 12.48
C ALA A 8 25.80 3.44 12.41
N ALA A 9 25.16 3.21 11.27
CA ALA A 9 24.02 2.29 11.11
C ALA A 9 24.38 0.79 11.25
N TYR A 10 25.28 0.47 12.18
CA TYR A 10 25.65 -0.86 12.57
C TYR A 10 24.62 -1.42 13.53
N VAL A 11 24.10 -2.60 13.20
CA VAL A 11 23.13 -3.30 14.04
C VAL A 11 23.60 -4.70 14.34
N ASP A 12 23.24 -5.21 15.51
CA ASP A 12 23.55 -6.59 15.88
C ASP A 12 22.95 -7.58 14.87
N ALA A 13 23.78 -8.50 14.37
CA ALA A 13 23.39 -9.44 13.33
C ALA A 13 22.26 -10.39 13.76
N GLU A 14 22.22 -10.78 15.04
CA GLU A 14 21.16 -11.65 15.57
C GLU A 14 19.85 -10.88 15.70
N ALA A 15 19.90 -9.64 16.19
CA ALA A 15 18.74 -8.75 16.27
C ALA A 15 18.15 -8.45 14.87
N LEU A 16 19.00 -8.16 13.88
CA LEU A 16 18.57 -7.97 12.50
C LEU A 16 17.95 -9.25 11.90
N THR A 17 18.54 -10.41 12.22
CA THR A 17 17.97 -11.70 11.81
C THR A 17 16.61 -11.93 12.44
N ALA A 18 16.44 -11.65 13.73
CA ALA A 18 15.17 -11.79 14.43
C ALA A 18 14.10 -10.84 13.85
N ALA A 19 14.49 -9.62 13.48
CA ALA A 19 13.59 -8.61 12.94
C ALA A 19 13.12 -8.89 11.51
N THR A 20 14.00 -9.43 10.66
CA THR A 20 13.77 -9.50 9.19
C THR A 20 13.65 -10.92 8.65
N GLY A 21 14.15 -11.91 9.41
CA GLY A 21 14.35 -13.28 8.97
C GLY A 21 15.56 -13.49 8.05
N TRP A 22 16.27 -12.43 7.68
CA TRP A 22 17.48 -12.52 6.86
C TRP A 22 18.71 -12.70 7.76
N ARG A 23 19.49 -13.74 7.47
CA ARG A 23 20.72 -14.07 8.18
C ARG A 23 21.91 -14.02 7.24
N LEU A 24 23.02 -13.42 7.69
CA LEU A 24 24.30 -13.54 7.01
C LEU A 24 24.84 -14.97 7.13
N ARG A 25 25.16 -15.58 5.99
CA ARG A 25 25.81 -16.90 5.87
C ARG A 25 27.00 -16.78 4.93
N SER A 26 27.82 -17.83 4.86
CA SER A 26 28.98 -17.89 3.95
C SER A 26 28.63 -17.71 2.47
N VAL A 27 27.40 -18.04 2.06
CA VAL A 27 26.92 -17.89 0.69
C VAL A 27 26.29 -16.53 0.40
N GLY A 28 26.07 -15.69 1.42
CA GLY A 28 25.43 -14.38 1.32
C GLY A 28 24.33 -14.16 2.37
N LEU A 29 23.41 -13.24 2.09
CA LEU A 29 22.26 -12.97 2.96
C LEU A 29 21.14 -13.95 2.62
N CYS A 30 20.62 -14.70 3.60
CA CYS A 30 19.64 -15.75 3.36
C CYS A 30 18.39 -15.59 4.20
N LYS A 31 17.23 -15.82 3.60
CA LYS A 31 15.94 -15.96 4.28
C LYS A 31 15.31 -17.26 3.83
N ASN A 32 15.05 -18.16 4.78
CA ASN A 32 14.65 -19.54 4.51
C ASN A 32 15.69 -20.26 3.61
N ASP A 33 15.25 -20.74 2.45
CA ASP A 33 16.02 -21.43 1.42
C ASP A 33 16.54 -20.48 0.31
N VAL A 34 16.13 -19.21 0.32
CA VAL A 34 16.58 -18.19 -0.63
C VAL A 34 17.79 -17.45 -0.09
N CYS A 35 18.83 -17.32 -0.89
CA CYS A 35 20.05 -16.57 -0.56
C CYS A 35 20.39 -15.58 -1.67
N VAL A 36 20.75 -14.36 -1.29
CA VAL A 36 21.30 -13.31 -2.15
C VAL A 36 22.81 -13.28 -1.99
N PRO A 37 23.59 -13.68 -3.01
CA PRO A 37 25.04 -13.63 -2.95
C PRO A 37 25.53 -12.18 -2.87
N LEU A 38 26.55 -11.94 -2.04
CA LEU A 38 27.10 -10.60 -1.84
C LEU A 38 28.07 -10.16 -2.94
N PHE A 39 28.59 -11.09 -3.75
CA PHE A 39 29.54 -10.80 -4.84
C PHE A 39 30.72 -9.88 -4.43
N GLY A 40 31.24 -10.06 -3.22
CA GLY A 40 32.33 -9.25 -2.67
C GLY A 40 31.91 -7.95 -1.99
N ARG A 41 30.61 -7.66 -1.85
CA ARG A 41 30.11 -6.59 -0.99
C ARG A 41 30.37 -6.93 0.47
N GLU A 42 30.99 -6.00 1.19
CA GLU A 42 31.12 -6.07 2.65
C GLU A 42 29.84 -5.51 3.28
N VAL A 43 29.22 -6.28 4.17
CA VAL A 43 27.98 -5.92 4.87
C VAL A 43 28.13 -5.97 6.39
N THR A 44 29.34 -6.24 6.88
CA THR A 44 29.68 -6.29 8.31
C THR A 44 30.54 -5.10 8.66
N SER A 45 30.54 -4.69 9.93
CA SER A 45 31.48 -3.69 10.42
C SER A 45 32.94 -4.15 10.19
N PRO A 46 33.82 -3.24 9.75
CA PRO A 46 35.26 -3.51 9.70
C PRO A 46 35.87 -3.81 11.09
N GLU A 47 35.22 -3.35 12.16
CA GLU A 47 35.72 -3.45 13.54
C GLU A 47 35.14 -4.66 14.29
N ASP A 48 33.91 -5.06 13.95
CA ASP A 48 33.21 -6.18 14.60
C ASP A 48 32.33 -6.94 13.60
N ALA A 49 32.70 -8.20 13.30
CA ALA A 49 31.94 -9.06 12.40
C ALA A 49 30.55 -9.47 12.93
N GLY A 50 30.26 -9.23 14.22
CA GLY A 50 28.93 -9.39 14.80
C GLY A 50 27.96 -8.24 14.48
N LEU A 51 28.47 -7.13 13.96
CA LEU A 51 27.70 -5.97 13.57
C LEU A 51 27.51 -5.91 12.04
N ILE A 52 26.30 -5.60 11.60
CA ILE A 52 25.91 -5.45 10.20
C ILE A 52 25.77 -3.99 9.86
N ASP A 53 26.44 -3.54 8.81
CA ASP A 53 26.18 -2.24 8.17
C ASP A 53 24.81 -2.31 7.50
N LEU A 54 23.83 -1.60 8.07
CA LEU A 54 22.45 -1.71 7.64
C LEU A 54 22.21 -1.11 6.26
N ASP A 55 22.95 -0.07 5.87
CA ASP A 55 22.86 0.54 4.53
C ASP A 55 23.43 -0.42 3.47
N ALA A 56 24.60 -1.01 3.74
CA ALA A 56 25.20 -2.01 2.85
C ALA A 56 24.34 -3.28 2.75
N TRP A 57 23.75 -3.71 3.87
CA TRP A 57 22.80 -4.82 3.93
C TRP A 57 21.53 -4.54 3.11
N ALA A 58 20.95 -3.34 3.24
CA ALA A 58 19.75 -2.94 2.49
C ALA A 58 20.04 -2.90 0.98
N ALA A 59 21.16 -2.30 0.59
CA ALA A 59 21.61 -2.25 -0.80
C ALA A 59 21.91 -3.66 -1.37
N ALA A 60 22.38 -4.59 -0.54
CA ALA A 60 22.58 -5.99 -0.93
C ALA A 60 21.26 -6.71 -1.27
N LEU A 61 20.14 -6.29 -0.66
CA LEU A 61 18.81 -6.88 -0.85
C LEU A 61 17.90 -6.04 -1.78
N ASP A 62 18.46 -5.08 -2.51
CA ASP A 62 17.72 -4.14 -3.37
C ASP A 62 16.59 -3.42 -2.60
N GLN A 63 16.88 -3.08 -1.34
CA GLN A 63 16.06 -2.27 -0.46
C GLN A 63 16.63 -0.85 -0.37
N LEU A 64 15.74 0.12 -0.26
CA LEU A 64 16.06 1.47 0.17
C LEU A 64 15.83 1.55 1.69
N ILE A 65 16.58 2.44 2.31
CA ILE A 65 16.53 2.69 3.75
C ILE A 65 16.33 4.19 4.00
N VAL A 66 15.55 4.49 5.02
CA VAL A 66 15.37 5.82 5.59
C VAL A 66 15.63 5.71 7.08
N HIS A 67 16.40 6.66 7.60
CA HIS A 67 16.79 6.75 9.00
C HIS A 67 16.10 7.96 9.66
N ASP A 68 15.74 7.77 10.91
CA ASP A 68 15.39 8.81 11.87
C ASP A 68 16.32 8.64 13.09
N ASP A 69 17.53 9.19 12.94
CA ASP A 69 18.63 8.99 13.87
C ASP A 69 18.31 9.57 15.26
N ASP A 70 17.55 10.66 15.32
CA ASP A 70 17.14 11.32 16.57
C ASP A 70 16.30 10.40 17.47
N HIS A 71 15.66 9.38 16.88
CA HIS A 71 14.83 8.41 17.60
C HIS A 71 15.29 6.96 17.42
N GLU A 72 16.44 6.73 16.76
CA GLU A 72 16.99 5.40 16.48
C GLU A 72 16.00 4.49 15.72
N VAL A 73 15.26 5.05 14.76
CA VAL A 73 14.28 4.33 13.95
C VAL A 73 14.73 4.25 12.51
N VAL A 74 14.60 3.07 11.91
CA VAL A 74 14.87 2.84 10.49
C VAL A 74 13.67 2.21 9.82
N ALA A 75 13.40 2.62 8.58
CA ALA A 75 12.40 1.99 7.73
C ALA A 75 13.04 1.52 6.42
N LEU A 76 12.74 0.28 6.07
CA LEU A 76 13.15 -0.35 4.82
C LEU A 76 11.97 -0.37 3.86
N VAL A 77 12.21 -0.16 2.58
CA VAL A 77 11.25 -0.34 1.49
C VAL A 77 11.96 -0.94 0.28
N PRO A 78 11.29 -1.70 -0.59
CA PRO A 78 11.94 -2.17 -1.80
C PRO A 78 12.25 -1.03 -2.77
N SER A 79 13.34 -1.16 -3.54
CA SER A 79 13.65 -0.18 -4.60
C SER A 79 12.61 -0.20 -5.72
N ALA A 80 12.57 0.86 -6.53
CA ALA A 80 11.76 0.90 -7.74
C ALA A 80 12.13 -0.24 -8.71
N GLY A 81 13.42 -0.58 -8.82
CA GLY A 81 13.90 -1.68 -9.64
C GLY A 81 13.38 -3.05 -9.19
N TRP A 82 13.39 -3.30 -7.87
CA TRP A 82 12.78 -4.50 -7.31
C TRP A 82 11.28 -4.54 -7.59
N ARG A 83 10.58 -3.43 -7.38
CA ARG A 83 9.12 -3.34 -7.58
C ARG A 83 8.72 -3.56 -9.03
N ARG A 84 9.51 -3.05 -10.00
CA ARG A 84 9.37 -3.35 -11.43
C ARG A 84 9.50 -4.85 -11.70
N THR A 85 10.49 -5.50 -11.11
CA THR A 85 10.70 -6.95 -11.28
C THR A 85 9.51 -7.75 -10.76
N VAL A 86 8.97 -7.38 -9.59
CA VAL A 86 7.77 -8.03 -9.03
C VAL A 86 6.55 -7.78 -9.92
N ALA A 87 6.33 -6.53 -10.34
CA ALA A 87 5.20 -6.16 -11.20
C ALA A 87 5.24 -6.89 -12.56
N ALA A 88 6.43 -7.06 -13.14
CA ALA A 88 6.62 -7.76 -14.41
C ALA A 88 6.22 -9.25 -14.37
N SER A 89 6.11 -9.87 -13.18
CA SER A 89 5.55 -11.22 -13.06
C SER A 89 4.06 -11.28 -13.44
N GLY A 90 3.35 -10.15 -13.32
CA GLY A 90 1.91 -10.00 -13.47
C GLY A 90 1.09 -10.73 -12.40
N LYS A 91 1.73 -11.40 -11.43
CA LYS A 91 1.02 -12.07 -10.33
C LYS A 91 0.58 -11.05 -9.29
N ALA A 92 -0.63 -11.21 -8.77
CA ALA A 92 -1.11 -10.45 -7.63
C ALA A 92 -0.18 -10.70 -6.42
N PRO A 93 0.38 -9.66 -5.80
CA PRO A 93 1.17 -9.83 -4.60
C PRO A 93 0.30 -10.38 -3.46
N PRO A 94 0.82 -11.33 -2.66
CA PRO A 94 0.07 -11.88 -1.54
C PRO A 94 -0.31 -10.76 -0.56
N LEU A 95 -1.46 -10.89 0.10
CA LEU A 95 -1.94 -9.86 1.03
C LEU A 95 -2.67 -10.49 2.23
N ASP A 96 -1.89 -10.77 3.27
CA ASP A 96 -2.38 -11.18 4.58
C ASP A 96 -2.52 -9.96 5.50
N LEU A 97 -3.74 -9.69 5.94
CA LEU A 97 -4.10 -8.55 6.78
C LEU A 97 -4.98 -9.02 7.94
N ALA A 98 -5.53 -8.06 8.68
CA ALA A 98 -6.54 -8.30 9.71
C ALA A 98 -7.83 -7.54 9.38
N ASP A 99 -8.97 -8.08 9.80
CA ASP A 99 -10.24 -7.37 9.82
C ASP A 99 -10.24 -6.30 10.94
N VAL A 100 -11.35 -5.57 11.06
CA VAL A 100 -11.50 -4.51 12.07
C VAL A 100 -11.45 -5.02 13.51
N ASP A 101 -11.68 -6.31 13.75
CA ASP A 101 -11.60 -6.94 15.07
C ASP A 101 -10.25 -7.64 15.31
N GLY A 102 -9.30 -7.50 14.39
CA GLY A 102 -7.98 -8.11 14.47
C GLY A 102 -7.93 -9.58 14.03
N ARG A 103 -8.99 -10.13 13.43
CA ARG A 103 -8.98 -11.50 12.91
C ARG A 103 -8.22 -11.54 11.58
N PRO A 104 -7.38 -12.56 11.34
CA PRO A 104 -6.65 -12.66 10.09
C PRO A 104 -7.62 -12.87 8.92
N VAL A 105 -7.39 -12.12 7.84
CA VAL A 105 -8.07 -12.25 6.55
C VAL A 105 -7.03 -12.16 5.44
N SER A 106 -7.06 -13.10 4.50
CA SER A 106 -6.14 -13.09 3.37
C SER A 106 -6.89 -12.86 2.08
N PHE A 107 -6.34 -11.98 1.23
CA PHE A 107 -6.83 -11.84 -0.13
C PHE A 107 -6.62 -13.14 -0.94
N ASP A 108 -5.58 -13.89 -0.60
CA ASP A 108 -5.19 -15.14 -1.27
C ASP A 108 -6.17 -16.27 -1.02
N ASP A 109 -6.99 -16.19 0.04
CA ASP A 109 -8.09 -17.15 0.29
C ASP A 109 -9.14 -17.14 -0.84
N LEU A 110 -9.16 -16.10 -1.67
CA LEU A 110 -10.05 -15.95 -2.83
C LEU A 110 -9.43 -16.42 -4.15
N SER A 111 -8.23 -17.01 -4.13
CA SER A 111 -7.54 -17.48 -5.33
C SER A 111 -8.36 -18.51 -6.10
N GLY A 112 -8.21 -18.55 -7.43
CA GLY A 112 -9.02 -19.39 -8.30
C GLY A 112 -10.39 -18.80 -8.68
N SER A 113 -10.69 -17.57 -8.23
CA SER A 113 -11.89 -16.82 -8.63
C SER A 113 -11.50 -15.52 -9.31
N LYS A 114 -12.36 -15.00 -10.19
CA LYS A 114 -12.26 -13.60 -10.61
C LYS A 114 -12.50 -12.74 -9.38
N ARG A 115 -11.53 -11.90 -9.03
CA ARG A 115 -11.62 -11.10 -7.81
C ARG A 115 -11.21 -9.67 -8.02
N VAL A 116 -11.80 -8.79 -7.22
CA VAL A 116 -11.47 -7.37 -7.20
C VAL A 116 -10.98 -6.96 -5.83
N LEU A 117 -9.85 -6.26 -5.80
CA LEU A 117 -9.31 -5.61 -4.62
C LEU A 117 -9.78 -4.16 -4.62
N VAL A 118 -10.62 -3.78 -3.66
CA VAL A 118 -11.20 -2.43 -3.53
C VAL A 118 -10.51 -1.70 -2.38
N ALA A 119 -9.58 -0.82 -2.69
CA ALA A 119 -8.92 0.03 -1.69
C ALA A 119 -9.74 1.31 -1.44
N TRP A 120 -10.05 1.57 -0.17
CA TRP A 120 -10.80 2.72 0.31
C TRP A 120 -10.19 3.24 1.62
N ALA A 121 -10.76 4.29 2.21
CA ALA A 121 -10.36 4.74 3.54
C ALA A 121 -11.44 5.57 4.25
N SER A 122 -11.40 5.64 5.58
CA SER A 122 -12.32 6.46 6.38
C SER A 122 -12.23 7.97 6.06
N TRP A 123 -11.05 8.41 5.62
CA TRP A 123 -10.74 9.80 5.24
C TRP A 123 -11.09 10.13 3.78
N CYS A 124 -11.81 9.24 3.08
CA CYS A 124 -12.24 9.38 1.69
C CYS A 124 -13.77 9.30 1.57
N GLY A 125 -14.36 9.99 0.58
CA GLY A 125 -15.81 9.88 0.27
C GLY A 125 -16.23 8.43 -0.04
N CYS A 126 -15.33 7.66 -0.65
CA CYS A 126 -15.51 6.26 -1.02
C CYS A 126 -15.87 5.31 0.13
N ARG A 127 -15.72 5.71 1.40
CA ARG A 127 -16.24 4.95 2.55
C ARG A 127 -17.75 4.69 2.51
N HIS A 128 -18.51 5.50 1.76
CA HIS A 128 -19.96 5.29 1.59
C HIS A 128 -20.29 4.34 0.42
N GLU A 129 -19.32 4.02 -0.44
CA GLU A 129 -19.54 3.21 -1.65
C GLU A 129 -19.48 1.69 -1.36
N LEU A 130 -19.22 1.28 -0.10
CA LEU A 130 -19.13 -0.12 0.30
C LEU A 130 -20.41 -0.90 -0.01
N GLY A 131 -21.57 -0.24 0.08
CA GLY A 131 -22.87 -0.82 -0.29
C GLY A 131 -23.02 -1.03 -1.80
N GLY A 132 -22.45 -0.15 -2.63
CA GLY A 132 -22.38 -0.33 -4.08
C GLY A 132 -21.57 -1.58 -4.47
N TRP A 133 -20.43 -1.79 -3.81
CA TRP A 133 -19.64 -3.01 -3.96
C TRP A 133 -20.35 -4.27 -3.48
N GLN A 134 -21.18 -4.17 -2.44
CA GLN A 134 -22.02 -5.29 -1.99
C GLN A 134 -23.06 -5.66 -3.06
N HIS A 135 -23.65 -4.68 -3.74
CA HIS A 135 -24.57 -4.94 -4.85
C HIS A 135 -23.89 -5.69 -6.00
N LEU A 136 -22.67 -5.30 -6.39
CA LEU A 136 -21.90 -6.00 -7.42
C LEU A 136 -21.50 -7.42 -6.99
N GLN A 137 -21.10 -7.60 -5.73
CA GLN A 137 -20.83 -8.91 -5.15
C GLN A 137 -22.05 -9.82 -5.28
N ASP A 138 -23.25 -9.35 -4.88
CA ASP A 138 -24.48 -10.15 -4.95
C ASP A 138 -24.89 -10.45 -6.39
N GLU A 139 -24.76 -9.47 -7.30
CA GLU A 139 -25.13 -9.63 -8.71
C GLU A 139 -24.23 -10.64 -9.45
N LEU A 140 -22.94 -10.66 -9.14
CA LEU A 140 -21.92 -11.36 -9.92
C LEU A 140 -21.29 -12.56 -9.18
N ALA A 141 -21.69 -12.83 -7.93
CA ALA A 141 -21.17 -13.97 -7.15
C ALA A 141 -21.37 -15.32 -7.84
N ASP A 142 -22.55 -15.54 -8.44
CA ASP A 142 -22.88 -16.77 -9.18
C ASP A 142 -22.13 -16.89 -10.50
N ALA A 143 -21.68 -15.75 -11.05
CA ALA A 143 -20.80 -15.69 -12.21
C ALA A 143 -19.31 -15.81 -11.85
N GLY A 144 -18.98 -16.00 -10.56
CA GLY A 144 -17.63 -16.26 -10.08
C GLY A 144 -16.88 -15.04 -9.52
N LEU A 145 -17.52 -13.87 -9.41
CA LEU A 145 -16.87 -12.70 -8.81
C LEU A 145 -16.71 -12.85 -7.29
N ARG A 146 -15.56 -12.40 -6.77
CA ARG A 146 -15.32 -12.20 -5.34
C ARG A 146 -14.75 -10.80 -5.08
N VAL A 147 -15.42 -10.03 -4.24
CA VAL A 147 -14.94 -8.73 -3.76
C VAL A 147 -14.10 -8.93 -2.51
N PHE A 148 -13.01 -8.17 -2.39
CA PHE A 148 -12.25 -8.01 -1.16
C PHE A 148 -11.92 -6.52 -1.02
N SER A 149 -12.34 -5.89 0.08
CA SER A 149 -12.05 -4.48 0.30
C SER A 149 -11.01 -4.27 1.39
N VAL A 150 -10.23 -3.18 1.26
CA VAL A 150 -9.19 -2.82 2.21
C VAL A 150 -9.30 -1.37 2.59
N ALA A 151 -9.50 -1.11 3.88
CA ALA A 151 -9.42 0.21 4.47
C ALA A 151 -7.96 0.59 4.69
N LEU A 152 -7.49 1.67 4.06
CA LEU A 152 -6.13 2.20 4.22
C LEU A 152 -6.05 3.16 5.42
N ASP A 153 -6.35 2.62 6.60
CA ASP A 153 -6.48 3.36 7.84
C ASP A 153 -5.43 2.91 8.86
N ALA A 154 -4.75 3.89 9.48
CA ALA A 154 -3.67 3.62 10.43
C ALA A 154 -4.18 3.12 11.79
N ASP A 155 -5.45 3.39 12.11
CA ASP A 155 -6.19 2.86 13.26
C ASP A 155 -7.47 2.15 12.75
N PRO A 156 -7.68 0.86 13.06
CA PRO A 156 -8.91 0.16 12.67
C PRO A 156 -10.19 0.85 13.12
N GLU A 157 -10.17 1.53 14.26
CA GLU A 157 -11.35 2.22 14.80
C GLU A 157 -11.82 3.38 13.92
N ASP A 158 -10.93 3.97 13.10
CA ASP A 158 -11.31 5.01 12.13
C ASP A 158 -12.24 4.44 11.02
N SER A 159 -12.02 3.17 10.66
CA SER A 159 -12.78 2.47 9.61
C SER A 159 -14.03 1.74 10.13
N ARG A 160 -14.05 1.34 11.41
CA ARG A 160 -15.11 0.52 12.02
C ARG A 160 -16.53 1.02 11.76
N PRO A 161 -16.88 2.30 11.97
CA PRO A 161 -18.26 2.74 11.81
C PRO A 161 -18.79 2.55 10.39
N TRP A 162 -17.91 2.65 9.39
CA TRP A 162 -18.25 2.50 7.97
C TRP A 162 -18.46 1.05 7.60
N ILE A 163 -17.61 0.16 8.13
CA ILE A 163 -17.72 -1.28 7.93
C ILE A 163 -19.00 -1.81 8.58
N GLU A 164 -19.28 -1.41 9.83
CA GLU A 164 -20.48 -1.84 10.55
C GLU A 164 -21.77 -1.31 9.92
N ALA A 165 -21.76 -0.06 9.44
CA ALA A 165 -22.91 0.53 8.76
C ALA A 165 -23.22 -0.14 7.41
N ALA A 166 -22.18 -0.50 6.64
CA ALA A 166 -22.34 -1.18 5.36
C ALA A 166 -22.68 -2.67 5.52
N ALA A 167 -22.24 -3.30 6.61
CA ALA A 167 -22.42 -4.72 6.92
C ALA A 167 -22.17 -5.66 5.72
N PRO A 168 -21.01 -5.55 5.04
CA PRO A 168 -20.75 -6.33 3.83
C PRO A 168 -20.63 -7.82 4.13
N SER A 169 -21.10 -8.63 3.18
CA SER A 169 -20.93 -10.09 3.18
C SER A 169 -19.55 -10.51 2.67
N TYR A 170 -18.89 -9.65 1.89
CA TYR A 170 -17.53 -9.88 1.41
C TYR A 170 -16.49 -9.51 2.48
N PRO A 171 -15.26 -10.10 2.45
CA PRO A 171 -14.22 -9.77 3.41
C PRO A 171 -13.76 -8.31 3.32
N VAL A 172 -13.62 -7.68 4.48
CA VAL A 172 -13.06 -6.33 4.63
C VAL A 172 -11.84 -6.41 5.54
N ALA A 173 -10.67 -6.04 5.01
CA ALA A 173 -9.45 -5.91 5.79
C ALA A 173 -9.16 -4.45 6.14
N VAL A 174 -8.37 -4.24 7.20
CA VAL A 174 -7.79 -2.94 7.56
C VAL A 174 -6.28 -3.03 7.43
N ASP A 175 -5.72 -2.21 6.55
CA ASP A 175 -4.29 -2.10 6.34
C ASP A 175 -3.68 -0.97 7.19
N THR A 176 -3.36 -1.32 8.43
CA THR A 176 -2.74 -0.41 9.39
C THR A 176 -1.26 -0.12 9.11
N ALA A 177 -0.65 -0.79 8.14
CA ALA A 177 0.78 -0.71 7.85
C ALA A 177 1.08 -0.19 6.44
N HIS A 178 0.04 0.18 5.67
CA HIS A 178 0.16 0.72 4.32
C HIS A 178 0.76 -0.24 3.28
N LEU A 179 0.66 -1.55 3.53
CA LEU A 179 1.22 -2.60 2.68
C LEU A 179 0.50 -2.73 1.34
N THR A 180 -0.81 -2.53 1.32
CA THR A 180 -1.68 -2.68 0.15
C THR A 180 -1.31 -1.64 -0.91
N ALA A 181 -1.19 -0.37 -0.49
CA ALA A 181 -0.83 0.72 -1.39
C ALA A 181 0.58 0.57 -1.98
N GLU A 182 1.53 0.13 -1.16
CA GLU A 182 2.88 -0.20 -1.61
C GLU A 182 2.89 -1.36 -2.60
N ARG A 183 2.26 -2.49 -2.24
CA ARG A 183 2.30 -3.74 -3.01
C ARG A 183 1.54 -3.67 -4.33
N TYR A 184 0.45 -2.92 -4.38
CA TYR A 184 -0.35 -2.80 -5.59
C TYR A 184 -0.07 -1.54 -6.40
N GLY A 185 0.76 -0.60 -5.90
CA GLY A 185 1.02 0.64 -6.63
C GLY A 185 -0.13 1.66 -6.54
N ILE A 186 -0.96 1.58 -5.49
CA ILE A 186 -2.10 2.47 -5.31
C ILE A 186 -1.59 3.78 -4.72
N THR A 187 -1.84 4.89 -5.41
CA THR A 187 -1.47 6.26 -4.99
C THR A 187 -2.69 7.12 -4.66
N ASN A 188 -3.91 6.60 -4.81
CA ASN A 188 -5.15 7.30 -4.47
C ASN A 188 -6.28 6.30 -4.15
N VAL A 189 -7.33 6.76 -3.45
CA VAL A 189 -8.54 5.98 -3.17
C VAL A 189 -9.81 6.76 -3.62
N PRO A 190 -10.88 6.08 -4.07
CA PRO A 190 -10.98 4.63 -4.23
C PRO A 190 -10.09 4.12 -5.35
N SER A 191 -9.54 2.92 -5.20
CA SER A 191 -8.79 2.27 -6.28
C SER A 191 -9.12 0.79 -6.36
N VAL A 192 -9.30 0.29 -7.57
CA VAL A 192 -9.72 -1.08 -7.82
C VAL A 192 -8.73 -1.79 -8.73
N VAL A 193 -8.33 -2.99 -8.32
CA VAL A 193 -7.48 -3.91 -9.08
C VAL A 193 -8.30 -5.14 -9.44
N TRP A 194 -8.19 -5.64 -10.68
CA TRP A 194 -8.85 -6.89 -11.08
C TRP A 194 -7.83 -8.00 -11.23
N ILE A 195 -8.15 -9.16 -10.66
CA ILE A 195 -7.31 -10.35 -10.64
C ILE A 195 -8.11 -11.51 -11.21
N ASP A 196 -7.53 -12.23 -12.17
CA ASP A 196 -8.13 -13.44 -12.75
C ASP A 196 -7.95 -14.68 -11.88
N GLU A 197 -8.54 -15.78 -12.33
CA GLU A 197 -8.53 -17.08 -11.66
C GLU A 197 -7.12 -17.70 -11.53
N ASP A 198 -6.16 -17.23 -12.32
CA ASP A 198 -4.75 -17.66 -12.29
C ASP A 198 -3.88 -16.74 -11.39
N ASP A 199 -4.54 -15.91 -10.57
CA ASP A 199 -3.94 -14.92 -9.69
C ASP A 199 -3.11 -13.85 -10.42
N ARG A 200 -3.49 -13.52 -11.66
CA ARG A 200 -2.83 -12.47 -12.44
C ARG A 200 -3.62 -11.18 -12.40
N ILE A 201 -2.91 -10.07 -12.24
CA ILE A 201 -3.49 -8.73 -12.37
C ILE A 201 -3.86 -8.52 -13.84
N VAL A 202 -5.14 -8.52 -14.14
CA VAL A 202 -5.67 -8.24 -15.49
C VAL A 202 -6.05 -6.78 -15.67
N LYS A 203 -6.30 -6.05 -14.58
CA LYS A 203 -6.48 -4.61 -14.58
C LYS A 203 -5.71 -3.98 -13.42
N PRO A 204 -4.73 -3.10 -13.67
CA PRO A 204 -3.96 -2.43 -12.62
C PRO A 204 -4.86 -1.48 -11.82
N PRO A 205 -4.37 -0.93 -10.69
CA PRO A 205 -5.15 0.01 -9.90
C PRO A 205 -5.60 1.21 -10.72
N THR A 206 -6.88 1.51 -10.63
CA THR A 206 -7.55 2.61 -11.35
C THR A 206 -8.66 3.16 -10.47
N ILE A 207 -9.09 4.40 -10.71
CA ILE A 207 -10.23 4.97 -9.99
C ILE A 207 -11.51 4.31 -10.52
N ALA A 208 -12.25 3.66 -9.62
CA ALA A 208 -13.51 2.99 -9.92
C ALA A 208 -14.44 3.17 -8.72
N PRO A 209 -15.47 4.04 -8.84
CA PRO A 209 -16.44 4.22 -7.78
C PRO A 209 -17.40 3.02 -7.71
N GLY A 210 -17.89 2.72 -6.50
CA GLY A 210 -18.90 1.67 -6.29
C GLY A 210 -20.35 2.14 -6.53
N ASP A 211 -20.59 3.45 -6.51
CA ASP A 211 -21.89 4.08 -6.81
C ASP A 211 -21.70 5.55 -7.25
N ASP A 212 -22.81 6.22 -7.59
CA ASP A 212 -22.80 7.61 -8.07
C ASP A 212 -22.97 8.66 -6.96
N GLY A 213 -22.86 8.29 -5.68
CA GLY A 213 -23.06 9.20 -4.56
C GLY A 213 -22.13 10.42 -4.56
N PHE A 214 -20.96 10.30 -5.21
CA PHE A 214 -19.97 11.37 -5.36
C PHE A 214 -19.68 11.76 -6.81
N VAL A 215 -20.54 11.39 -7.77
CA VAL A 215 -20.29 11.62 -9.21
C VAL A 215 -20.08 13.09 -9.56
N GLU A 216 -20.72 14.02 -8.85
CA GLU A 216 -20.51 15.48 -9.03
C GLU A 216 -19.06 15.91 -8.73
N PHE A 217 -18.39 15.22 -7.81
CA PHE A 217 -17.01 15.48 -7.42
C PHE A 217 -16.01 14.66 -8.24
N THR A 218 -16.27 13.36 -8.41
CA THR A 218 -15.36 12.46 -9.13
C THR A 218 -15.38 12.71 -10.62
N GLN A 219 -16.52 13.15 -11.16
CA GLN A 219 -16.79 13.24 -12.60
C GLN A 219 -16.62 11.89 -13.31
N ILE A 220 -16.77 10.79 -12.57
CA ILE A 220 -16.66 9.41 -13.03
C ILE A 220 -17.96 8.72 -12.66
N PRO A 221 -18.85 8.45 -13.63
CA PRO A 221 -20.05 7.68 -13.37
C PRO A 221 -19.69 6.21 -13.14
N ALA A 222 -20.37 5.56 -12.20
CA ALA A 222 -20.08 4.20 -11.78
C ALA A 222 -20.51 3.16 -12.82
N ASP A 223 -21.52 3.47 -13.64
CA ASP A 223 -22.05 2.59 -14.69
C ASP A 223 -20.97 2.12 -15.66
N GLN A 224 -20.07 3.02 -16.07
CA GLN A 224 -18.94 2.70 -16.94
C GLN A 224 -18.10 1.56 -16.37
N HIS A 225 -17.71 1.65 -15.10
CA HIS A 225 -16.93 0.60 -14.46
C HIS A 225 -17.73 -0.68 -14.27
N HIS A 226 -19.00 -0.55 -13.86
CA HIS A 226 -19.86 -1.69 -13.57
C HIS A 226 -20.12 -2.53 -14.83
N ASP A 227 -20.34 -1.90 -15.98
CA ASP A 227 -20.58 -2.60 -17.24
C ASP A 227 -19.33 -3.32 -17.73
N LEU A 228 -18.14 -2.71 -17.58
CA LEU A 228 -16.88 -3.39 -17.86
C LEU A 228 -16.66 -4.58 -16.92
N LEU A 229 -16.98 -4.44 -15.63
CA LEU A 229 -16.86 -5.53 -14.66
C LEU A 229 -17.80 -6.69 -15.03
N ARG A 230 -19.06 -6.38 -15.39
CA ARG A 230 -20.02 -7.39 -15.86
C ARG A 230 -19.52 -8.11 -17.11
N ALA A 231 -19.02 -7.38 -18.10
CA ALA A 231 -18.49 -7.95 -19.33
C ALA A 231 -17.27 -8.85 -19.08
N TRP A 232 -16.34 -8.44 -18.20
CA TRP A 232 -15.22 -9.28 -17.83
C TRP A 232 -15.65 -10.52 -17.06
N VAL A 233 -16.51 -10.37 -16.05
CA VAL A 233 -16.93 -11.49 -15.21
C VAL A 233 -17.72 -12.52 -16.01
N ARG A 234 -18.75 -12.08 -16.75
CA ARG A 234 -19.67 -12.98 -17.46
C ARG A 234 -19.10 -13.52 -18.78
N ASP A 235 -18.41 -12.65 -19.53
CA ASP A 235 -18.04 -12.94 -20.92
C ASP A 235 -16.52 -13.01 -21.13
N GLY A 236 -15.72 -12.72 -20.11
CA GLY A 236 -14.25 -12.72 -20.20
C GLY A 236 -13.68 -11.53 -20.97
N VAL A 237 -14.50 -10.51 -21.27
CA VAL A 237 -14.09 -9.34 -22.06
C VAL A 237 -13.38 -8.33 -21.16
N LEU A 238 -12.11 -8.08 -21.41
CA LEU A 238 -11.32 -7.11 -20.69
C LEU A 238 -11.46 -5.69 -21.29
N PRO A 239 -11.45 -4.62 -20.46
CA PRO A 239 -11.47 -3.24 -20.93
C PRO A 239 -10.17 -2.82 -21.61
N ASP A 240 -10.21 -1.70 -22.31
CA ASP A 240 -9.01 -1.06 -22.85
C ASP A 240 -8.05 -0.68 -21.70
N GLY A 241 -6.76 -0.97 -21.86
CA GLY A 241 -5.77 -0.81 -20.78
C GLY A 241 -5.74 -1.96 -19.77
N ALA A 242 -6.52 -3.02 -19.97
CA ALA A 242 -6.25 -4.29 -19.32
C ALA A 242 -4.85 -4.82 -19.70
N GLY A 243 -4.12 -5.31 -18.71
CA GLY A 243 -2.70 -5.67 -18.87
C GLY A 243 -1.75 -4.46 -19.02
N ALA A 244 -2.22 -3.22 -18.85
CA ALA A 244 -1.33 -2.07 -18.74
C ALA A 244 -0.41 -2.24 -17.52
N GLU A 245 0.83 -1.76 -17.65
CA GLU A 245 1.78 -1.76 -16.55
C GLU A 245 1.27 -0.87 -15.40
N VAL A 246 1.41 -1.37 -14.18
CA VAL A 246 1.16 -0.58 -12.97
C VAL A 246 2.11 0.63 -13.00
N ALA A 247 1.57 1.83 -12.80
CA ALA A 247 2.39 3.03 -12.75
C ALA A 247 3.50 2.85 -11.70
N GLU A 248 4.75 2.96 -12.15
CA GLU A 248 5.90 2.68 -11.31
C GLU A 248 6.24 3.88 -10.44
N ARG A 249 6.38 3.64 -9.14
CA ARG A 249 7.00 4.61 -8.22
C ARG A 249 8.51 4.67 -8.46
N THR A 250 9.05 5.87 -8.45
CA THR A 250 10.49 6.15 -8.38
C THR A 250 11.07 5.74 -7.03
N ASP A 251 12.41 5.66 -6.91
CA ASP A 251 13.06 5.38 -5.62
C ASP A 251 12.73 6.45 -4.55
N ASP A 252 12.53 7.70 -4.97
CA ASP A 252 12.14 8.78 -4.06
C ASP A 252 10.70 8.57 -3.57
N GLU A 253 9.77 8.22 -4.46
CA GLU A 253 8.40 7.85 -4.06
C GLU A 253 8.38 6.57 -3.19
N GLN A 254 9.31 5.63 -3.37
CA GLN A 254 9.47 4.53 -2.43
C GLN A 254 9.97 5.01 -1.07
N ARG A 255 10.99 5.89 -1.02
CA ARG A 255 11.45 6.51 0.22
C ARG A 255 10.34 7.27 0.94
N ALA A 256 9.40 7.87 0.21
CA ALA A 256 8.22 8.48 0.82
C ALA A 256 7.40 7.46 1.65
N LEU A 257 7.26 6.21 1.17
CA LEU A 257 6.59 5.15 1.93
C LEU A 257 7.40 4.74 3.17
N ALA A 258 8.73 4.78 3.11
CA ALA A 258 9.58 4.53 4.28
C ALA A 258 9.40 5.63 5.35
N HIS A 259 9.44 6.91 4.95
CA HIS A 259 9.12 8.03 5.84
C HIS A 259 7.71 7.89 6.44
N ARG A 260 6.69 7.52 5.64
CA ARG A 260 5.34 7.25 6.14
C ARG A 260 5.29 6.12 7.17
N ARG A 261 6.10 5.06 7.01
CA ARG A 261 6.23 3.97 8.01
C ARG A 261 6.83 4.48 9.33
N ILE A 262 7.85 5.35 9.28
CA ILE A 262 8.41 5.98 10.47
C ILE A 262 7.38 6.90 11.14
N ALA A 263 6.63 7.68 10.35
CA ALA A 263 5.56 8.52 10.87
C ALA A 263 4.47 7.71 11.61
N LEU A 264 4.08 6.57 11.05
CA LEU A 264 3.15 5.64 11.70
C LEU A 264 3.72 5.09 13.01
N HIS A 265 5.02 4.74 13.04
CA HIS A 265 5.69 4.32 14.26
C HIS A 265 5.60 5.41 15.35
N HIS A 266 5.91 6.66 15.01
CA HIS A 266 5.79 7.78 15.93
C HIS A 266 4.37 8.00 16.42
N ARG A 267 3.37 7.95 15.53
CA ARG A 267 1.95 8.03 15.94
C ARG A 267 1.61 6.98 16.98
N ARG A 268 1.98 5.71 16.74
CA ARG A 268 1.73 4.61 17.69
C ARG A 268 2.42 4.82 19.04
N ALA A 269 3.56 5.52 19.03
CA ALA A 269 4.27 5.89 20.24
C ALA A 269 3.83 7.24 20.86
N GLY A 270 2.76 7.86 20.35
CA GLY A 270 2.24 9.14 20.84
C GLY A 270 3.11 10.37 20.50
N ARG A 271 4.05 10.25 19.56
CA ARG A 271 4.98 11.32 19.14
C ARG A 271 4.44 12.06 17.91
N THR A 272 3.52 13.00 18.13
CA THR A 272 2.84 13.71 17.03
C THR A 272 3.79 14.55 16.18
N GLU A 273 4.72 15.30 16.78
CA GLU A 273 5.57 16.22 16.03
C GLU A 273 6.58 15.49 15.13
N PRO A 274 7.33 14.47 15.61
CA PRO A 274 8.13 13.63 14.73
C PRO A 274 7.30 12.95 13.61
N ALA A 275 6.07 12.51 13.91
CA ALA A 275 5.19 11.94 12.88
C ALA A 275 4.88 12.93 11.75
N LYS A 276 4.59 14.20 12.10
CA LYS A 276 4.34 15.27 11.13
C LYS A 276 5.58 15.59 10.29
N GLN A 277 6.76 15.64 10.90
CA GLN A 277 8.01 15.89 10.19
C GLN A 277 8.30 14.80 9.16
N GLN A 278 8.15 13.53 9.54
CA GLN A 278 8.32 12.40 8.64
C GLN A 278 7.29 12.40 7.50
N LEU A 279 6.04 12.79 7.77
CA LEU A 279 5.03 12.94 6.71
C LEU A 279 5.31 14.11 5.76
N ALA A 280 5.88 15.21 6.26
CA ALA A 280 6.30 16.32 5.41
C ALA A 280 7.37 15.87 4.41
N LEU A 281 8.41 15.17 4.89
CA LEU A 281 9.44 14.56 4.03
C LEU A 281 8.85 13.58 3.01
N ALA A 282 7.91 12.72 3.46
CA ALA A 282 7.21 11.82 2.55
C ALA A 282 6.43 12.59 1.47
N GLY A 283 5.76 13.67 1.85
CA GLY A 283 4.99 14.51 0.95
C GLY A 283 5.83 15.31 -0.04
N GLU A 284 7.09 15.61 0.26
CA GLU A 284 8.05 16.22 -0.67
C GLU A 284 8.52 15.23 -1.73
N LEU A 285 8.78 13.98 -1.31
CA LEU A 285 9.27 12.91 -2.18
C LEU A 285 8.16 12.30 -3.08
N ALA A 286 6.92 12.30 -2.60
CA ALA A 286 5.75 11.80 -3.33
C ALA A 286 4.61 12.83 -3.33
N PRO A 287 4.76 13.97 -4.03
CA PRO A 287 3.83 15.09 -3.95
C PRO A 287 2.42 14.76 -4.44
N TRP A 288 2.28 13.76 -5.31
CA TRP A 288 0.99 13.37 -5.91
C TRP A 288 0.40 12.08 -5.35
N ASP A 289 1.03 11.49 -4.34
CA ASP A 289 0.51 10.30 -3.68
C ASP A 289 -0.50 10.71 -2.60
N TRP A 290 -1.78 10.57 -2.91
CA TRP A 290 -2.88 10.90 -2.00
C TRP A 290 -2.89 10.01 -0.76
N THR A 291 -2.40 8.78 -0.86
CA THR A 291 -2.34 7.88 0.29
C THR A 291 -1.22 8.27 1.25
N VAL A 292 -0.20 8.99 0.76
CA VAL A 292 0.80 9.70 1.59
C VAL A 292 0.27 11.03 2.11
N ARG A 293 -0.19 11.91 1.21
CA ARG A 293 -0.60 13.30 1.52
C ARG A 293 -1.87 13.33 2.37
N ARG A 294 -3.02 12.96 1.79
CA ARG A 294 -4.33 12.99 2.48
C ARG A 294 -4.41 11.97 3.61
N GLY A 295 -3.86 10.77 3.40
CA GLY A 295 -3.73 9.77 4.45
C GLY A 295 -2.83 10.23 5.61
N GLY A 296 -1.85 11.11 5.36
CA GLY A 296 -1.00 11.72 6.38
C GLY A 296 -1.72 12.78 7.21
N ILE A 297 -2.55 13.61 6.57
CA ILE A 297 -3.42 14.59 7.24
C ILE A 297 -4.30 13.90 8.27
N ALA A 298 -5.03 12.86 7.85
CA ALA A 298 -5.89 12.08 8.73
C ALA A 298 -5.09 11.42 9.87
N MET A 299 -3.93 10.83 9.55
CA MET A 299 -3.07 10.15 10.50
C MET A 299 -2.58 11.06 11.63
N THR A 300 -2.42 12.36 11.39
CA THR A 300 -1.90 13.34 12.36
C THR A 300 -2.98 14.27 12.94
N GLY A 301 -4.26 13.95 12.72
CA GLY A 301 -5.40 14.66 13.31
C GLY A 301 -5.82 15.93 12.56
N GLY A 302 -5.33 16.14 11.35
CA GLY A 302 -5.86 17.18 10.45
C GLY A 302 -7.21 16.77 9.85
N ASP A 303 -7.94 17.73 9.28
CA ASP A 303 -9.19 17.47 8.57
C ASP A 303 -8.90 17.12 7.09
N PRO A 304 -9.10 15.85 6.66
CA PRO A 304 -8.81 15.41 5.31
C PRO A 304 -9.94 15.72 4.31
N PHE A 305 -10.93 16.54 4.67
CA PHE A 305 -12.08 16.89 3.81
C PHE A 305 -12.19 18.39 3.56
N LEU A 306 -12.09 19.21 4.60
CA LEU A 306 -12.28 20.67 4.52
C LEU A 306 -11.16 21.44 5.23
N GLY A 307 -10.15 20.75 5.73
CA GLY A 307 -8.99 21.37 6.36
C GLY A 307 -8.15 22.15 5.36
N GLU A 308 -7.50 23.22 5.84
CA GLU A 308 -6.63 24.08 5.02
C GLU A 308 -5.54 23.30 4.28
N GLU A 309 -4.90 22.34 4.96
CA GLU A 309 -3.87 21.48 4.36
C GLU A 309 -4.42 20.62 3.21
N PHE A 310 -5.61 20.06 3.38
CA PHE A 310 -6.26 19.27 2.34
C PHE A 310 -6.67 20.14 1.15
N ILE A 311 -7.30 21.30 1.40
CA ILE A 311 -7.74 22.23 0.36
C ILE A 311 -6.55 22.70 -0.46
N SER A 312 -5.47 23.13 0.21
CA SER A 312 -4.23 23.56 -0.45
C SER A 312 -3.65 22.48 -1.36
N PHE A 313 -3.53 21.25 -0.85
CA PHE A 313 -3.07 20.11 -1.65
C PHE A 313 -4.00 19.81 -2.84
N TRP A 314 -5.32 19.82 -2.62
CA TRP A 314 -6.31 19.55 -3.66
C TRP A 314 -6.22 20.58 -4.80
N GLU A 315 -6.09 21.86 -4.46
CA GLU A 315 -5.97 22.95 -5.44
C GLU A 315 -4.70 22.81 -6.27
N GLU A 316 -3.56 22.51 -5.64
CA GLU A 316 -2.28 22.30 -6.31
C GLU A 316 -2.32 21.08 -7.24
N TRP A 317 -2.87 19.96 -6.78
CA TRP A 317 -3.05 18.75 -7.58
C TRP A 317 -3.98 18.97 -8.77
N ASN A 318 -5.09 19.68 -8.57
CA ASN A 318 -6.04 19.99 -9.63
C ASN A 318 -5.41 20.94 -10.67
N ALA A 319 -4.66 21.95 -10.24
CA ALA A 319 -3.92 22.85 -11.13
C ALA A 319 -2.82 22.13 -11.93
N SER A 320 -2.27 21.04 -11.38
CA SER A 320 -1.25 20.20 -12.02
C SER A 320 -1.82 19.16 -13.00
N GLY A 321 -3.12 19.23 -13.31
CA GLY A 321 -3.76 18.33 -14.28
C GLY A 321 -4.14 16.97 -13.70
N ARG A 322 -4.33 16.88 -12.37
CA ARG A 322 -4.79 15.67 -11.65
C ARG A 322 -3.91 14.42 -11.89
N PRO A 323 -2.59 14.50 -11.62
CA PRO A 323 -1.70 13.35 -11.77
C PRO A 323 -2.20 12.15 -10.95
N GLY A 324 -2.12 10.95 -11.54
CA GLY A 324 -2.61 9.70 -10.93
C GLY A 324 -4.13 9.50 -10.95
N TYR A 325 -4.93 10.50 -11.35
CA TYR A 325 -6.38 10.38 -11.45
C TYR A 325 -6.82 9.87 -12.82
N ARG A 326 -6.64 8.57 -13.04
CA ARG A 326 -7.09 7.90 -14.26
C ARG A 326 -8.36 7.11 -13.95
N PRO A 327 -9.53 7.54 -14.46
CA PRO A 327 -10.75 6.76 -14.38
C PRO A 327 -10.54 5.38 -14.99
N THR A 328 -11.31 4.40 -14.53
CA THR A 328 -11.49 3.18 -15.29
C THR A 328 -12.11 3.52 -16.65
N THR A 329 -11.35 3.28 -17.71
CA THR A 329 -11.80 3.40 -19.11
C THR A 329 -12.11 2.05 -19.71
#